data_AF-A0A954VPG5-F1
#
_entry.id   AF-A0A954VPG5-F1
#
_cell.length_a   1.000
_cell.length_b   1.000
_cell.length_c   1.000
_cell.angle_alpha   90.00
_cell.angle_beta   90.00
_cell.angle_gamma   90.00
#
_symmetry.space_group_name_H-M   'P 1'
#
loop_
_entity.id
_entity.type
_entity.pdbx_description
1 polymer ?
#
loop_
_entity_poly.entity_id
_entity_poly.type
_entity_poly.pdbx_seq_one_letter_code
_entity_poly.pdbx_strand_id
1 'polypeptide(L)'
;MTRYLTEQLRLAVNQEKSQVVACEQFEFLGFSFPKSRGNINVARKSVRGFKYRIKELTGRSWGVFMAHRLSRLRSYLRGWMGYFGLANQLRLFA
;
A
#
# COMPACT_ATOMS: atom_id res chain seq x y z
N MET A 1 -5.27 26.33 7.22
CA MET A 1 -5.05 25.59 5.94
C MET A 1 -6.36 25.33 5.20
N THR A 2 -7.41 24.85 5.87
CA THR A 2 -8.76 24.63 5.28
C THR A 2 -9.29 25.86 4.55
N ARG A 3 -9.17 27.06 5.14
CA ARG A 3 -9.66 28.32 4.57
C ARG A 3 -9.17 28.60 3.14
N TYR A 4 -7.89 28.35 2.84
CA TYR A 4 -7.33 28.57 1.49
C TYR A 4 -7.91 27.59 0.46
N LEU A 5 -8.06 26.31 0.85
CA LEU A 5 -8.60 25.27 -0.04
C LEU A 5 -10.08 25.54 -0.39
N THR A 6 -10.89 25.99 0.57
CA THR A 6 -12.31 26.27 0.33
C THR A 6 -12.55 27.63 -0.33
N GLU A 7 -11.83 28.69 0.07
CA GLU A 7 -12.14 30.05 -0.38
C GLU A 7 -11.44 30.41 -1.70
N GLN A 8 -10.19 30.00 -1.89
CA GLN A 8 -9.42 30.35 -3.10
C GLN A 8 -9.55 29.28 -4.18
N LEU A 9 -9.39 28.01 -3.81
CA LEU A 9 -9.41 26.88 -4.74
C LEU A 9 -10.80 26.24 -4.92
N ARG A 10 -11.78 26.62 -4.08
CA ARG A 10 -13.16 26.11 -4.11
C ARG A 10 -13.26 24.58 -4.00
N LEU A 11 -12.35 23.96 -3.24
CA LEU A 11 -12.31 22.53 -3.00
C LEU A 11 -12.98 22.17 -1.67
N ALA A 12 -13.80 21.12 -1.68
CA ALA A 12 -14.39 20.56 -0.46
C ALA A 12 -13.37 19.67 0.28
N VAL A 13 -13.14 19.95 1.56
CA VAL A 13 -12.27 19.14 2.42
C VAL A 13 -13.07 18.00 3.06
N ASN A 14 -12.61 16.77 2.87
CA ASN A 14 -13.18 15.61 3.55
C ASN A 14 -12.62 15.54 4.99
N GLN A 15 -13.44 15.94 5.96
CA GLN A 15 -13.08 15.99 7.39
C GLN A 15 -12.90 14.60 8.01
N GLU A 16 -13.58 13.56 7.48
CA GLU A 16 -13.42 12.19 7.96
C GLU A 16 -12.04 11.63 7.61
N LYS A 17 -11.48 12.02 6.46
CA LYS A 17 -10.14 11.60 6.02
C LYS A 17 -9.04 12.52 6.54
N SER A 18 -9.36 13.80 6.75
CA SER A 18 -8.39 14.84 7.12
C SER A 18 -8.38 15.01 8.64
N GLN A 19 -7.52 14.24 9.31
CA GLN A 19 -7.40 14.24 10.76
C GLN A 19 -5.96 14.50 11.20
N VAL A 20 -5.81 15.16 12.36
CA VAL A 20 -4.50 15.31 13.03
C VAL A 20 -4.34 14.13 13.97
N VAL A 21 -3.46 13.20 13.61
CA VAL A 21 -3.16 11.99 14.40
C VAL A 21 -1.66 11.79 14.55
N ALA A 22 -1.25 10.98 15.53
CA ALA A 22 0.13 10.55 15.65
C ALA A 22 0.59 9.78 14.40
N CYS A 23 1.86 9.92 14.03
CA CYS A 23 2.44 9.27 12.84
C CYS A 23 2.22 7.74 12.82
N GLU A 24 2.21 7.11 14.00
CA GLU A 24 2.02 5.66 14.18
C GLU A 24 0.63 5.18 13.75
N GLN A 25 -0.37 6.05 13.83
CA GLN A 25 -1.77 5.76 13.51
C GLN A 25 -2.13 6.17 12.08
N PHE A 26 -1.22 6.88 11.41
CA PHE A 26 -1.42 7.38 10.05
C PHE A 26 -0.85 6.40 9.02
N GLU A 27 -1.66 6.07 8.02
CA GLU A 27 -1.21 5.36 6.82
C GLU A 27 -1.23 6.33 5.63
N PHE A 28 -0.13 6.40 4.87
CA PHE A 28 -0.03 7.26 3.70
C PHE A 28 0.43 6.47 2.48
N LEU A 29 -0.34 6.53 1.39
CA LEU A 29 -0.04 5.82 0.14
C LEU A 29 0.32 4.34 0.33
N GLY A 30 -0.25 3.70 1.35
CA GLY A 30 0.01 2.30 1.66
C GLY A 30 1.27 2.03 2.49
N PHE A 31 1.89 3.06 3.06
CA PHE A 31 2.98 2.99 4.03
C PHE A 31 2.49 3.35 5.45
N SER A 32 3.20 2.85 6.45
CA SER A 32 3.00 3.17 7.88
C SER A 32 4.32 3.66 8.49
N PHE A 33 4.20 4.53 9.49
CA PHE A 33 5.33 5.22 10.11
C PHE A 33 5.44 4.87 11.60
N PRO A 34 6.16 3.80 11.96
CA PRO A 34 6.44 3.49 13.36
C PRO A 34 7.26 4.59 14.04
N LYS A 35 7.22 4.66 15.37
CA LYS A 35 7.88 5.67 16.23
C LYS A 35 9.40 5.81 16.05
N SER A 36 10.04 4.91 15.30
CA SER A 36 11.48 4.93 15.07
C SER A 36 11.84 5.88 13.92
N ARG A 37 12.86 6.73 14.14
CA ARG A 37 13.33 7.70 13.14
C ARG A 37 13.73 6.99 11.85
N GLY A 38 13.21 7.49 10.73
CA GLY A 38 13.54 6.98 9.39
C GLY A 38 12.98 5.60 9.08
N ASN A 39 12.08 5.07 9.92
CA ASN A 39 11.49 3.76 9.69
C ASN A 39 10.16 3.87 8.93
N ILE A 40 10.14 3.32 7.71
CA ILE A 40 8.97 3.26 6.84
C ILE A 40 8.62 1.79 6.66
N ASN A 41 7.38 1.42 6.97
CA ASN A 41 6.88 0.06 6.80
C ASN A 41 5.73 0.01 5.81
N VAL A 42 5.40 -1.19 5.33
CA VAL A 42 4.20 -1.39 4.53
C VAL A 42 2.98 -1.33 5.44
N ALA A 43 1.97 -0.55 5.07
CA ALA A 43 0.71 -0.46 5.81
C ALA A 43 0.02 -1.82 5.90
N ARG A 44 -0.66 -2.09 7.02
CA ARG A 44 -1.35 -3.38 7.23
C ARG A 44 -2.41 -3.62 6.15
N LYS A 45 -3.08 -2.55 5.71
CA LYS A 45 -4.06 -2.58 4.61
C LYS A 45 -3.43 -3.05 3.29
N SER A 46 -2.26 -2.52 2.93
CA SER A 46 -1.52 -2.92 1.73
C SER A 46 -1.07 -4.38 1.78
N VAL A 47 -0.59 -4.86 2.95
CA VAL A 47 -0.23 -6.27 3.14
C VAL A 47 -1.44 -7.19 2.99
N ARG A 48 -2.61 -6.81 3.51
CA ARG A 48 -3.85 -7.59 3.31
C ARG A 48 -4.24 -7.66 1.84
N GLY A 49 -4.20 -6.53 1.14
CA GLY A 49 -4.45 -6.47 -0.31
C GLY A 49 -3.48 -7.35 -1.10
N PHE A 50 -2.20 -7.34 -0.71
CA PHE A 50 -1.18 -8.19 -1.30
C PHE A 50 -1.50 -9.69 -1.15
N LYS A 51 -1.81 -10.14 0.07
CA LYS A 51 -2.18 -11.53 0.36
C LYS A 51 -3.45 -11.94 -0.41
N TYR A 52 -4.45 -11.06 -0.45
CA TYR A 52 -5.67 -11.30 -1.21
C TYR A 52 -5.35 -11.52 -2.69
N ARG A 53 -4.57 -10.63 -3.30
CA ARG A 53 -4.22 -10.73 -4.72
C ARG A 53 -3.39 -11.97 -5.05
N ILE A 54 -2.46 -12.36 -4.17
CA ILE A 54 -1.74 -13.64 -4.31
C ILE A 54 -2.71 -14.81 -4.28
N LYS A 55 -3.68 -14.81 -3.36
CA LYS A 55 -4.67 -15.89 -3.26
C LYS A 55 -5.54 -15.99 -4.51
N GLU A 56 -5.92 -14.87 -5.12
CA GLU A 56 -6.61 -14.86 -6.41
C GLU A 56 -5.75 -15.47 -7.52
N LEU A 57 -4.50 -15.02 -7.64
CA LEU A 57 -3.58 -15.50 -8.68
C LEU A 57 -3.19 -16.98 -8.51
N THR A 58 -3.16 -17.47 -7.26
CA THR A 58 -2.83 -18.87 -6.95
C THR A 58 -4.09 -19.75 -6.77
N GLY A 59 -5.29 -19.19 -6.91
CA GLY A 59 -6.56 -19.90 -6.75
C GLY A 59 -6.72 -21.08 -7.71
N ARG A 60 -7.22 -22.21 -7.21
CA ARG A 60 -7.41 -23.42 -8.03
C ARG A 60 -8.59 -23.29 -9.02
N SER A 61 -9.58 -22.46 -8.70
CA SER A 61 -10.77 -22.21 -9.52
C SER A 61 -10.54 -21.31 -10.74
N TRP A 62 -9.35 -20.74 -10.92
CA TRP A 62 -9.10 -19.76 -11.99
C TRP A 62 -9.05 -20.37 -13.41
N GLY A 63 -8.84 -21.69 -13.54
CA GLY A 63 -8.96 -22.39 -14.84
C GLY A 63 -7.88 -22.08 -15.88
N VAL A 64 -6.76 -21.43 -15.50
CA VAL A 64 -5.65 -21.10 -16.43
C VAL A 64 -4.48 -22.07 -16.32
N PHE A 65 -3.73 -22.19 -17.42
CA PHE A 65 -2.48 -22.95 -17.47
C PHE A 65 -1.45 -22.47 -16.43
N MET A 66 -0.66 -23.40 -15.89
CA MET A 66 0.33 -23.12 -14.86
C MET A 66 1.37 -22.07 -15.31
N ALA A 67 1.83 -22.13 -16.56
CA ALA A 67 2.79 -21.17 -17.11
C ALA A 67 2.22 -19.73 -17.10
N HIS A 68 0.96 -19.56 -17.50
CA HIS A 68 0.28 -18.26 -17.45
C HIS A 68 0.11 -17.78 -16.01
N ARG A 69 -0.25 -18.68 -15.09
CA ARG A 69 -0.35 -18.39 -13.66
C ARG A 69 0.96 -17.83 -13.09
N LEU A 70 2.07 -18.53 -13.35
CA LEU A 70 3.40 -18.14 -12.89
C LEU A 70 3.84 -16.80 -13.49
N SER A 71 3.58 -16.56 -14.78
CA SER A 71 3.90 -15.28 -15.44
C SER A 71 3.16 -14.10 -14.79
N ARG A 72 1.86 -14.27 -14.50
CA ARG A 72 1.04 -13.25 -13.85
C ARG A 72 1.48 -13.00 -12.41
N LEU A 73 1.80 -14.06 -11.66
CA LEU A 73 2.33 -13.95 -10.31
C LEU A 73 3.68 -13.20 -10.30
N ARG A 74 4.62 -13.58 -11.18
CA ARG A 74 5.93 -12.94 -11.29
C ARG A 74 5.81 -11.45 -11.61
N SER A 75 4.94 -11.09 -12.55
CA SER A 75 4.70 -9.69 -12.91
C SER A 75 4.14 -8.88 -11.74
N TYR A 76 3.19 -9.43 -11.00
CA TYR A 76 2.62 -8.81 -9.81
C TYR A 76 3.65 -8.62 -8.69
N LEU A 77 4.40 -9.67 -8.35
CA LEU A 77 5.44 -9.62 -7.33
C LEU A 77 6.50 -8.56 -7.65
N ARG A 78 6.96 -8.50 -8.90
CA ARG A 78 7.95 -7.51 -9.34
C ARG A 78 7.44 -6.08 -9.17
N GLY A 79 6.19 -5.81 -9.59
CA GLY A 79 5.60 -4.47 -9.42
C GLY A 79 5.44 -4.09 -7.94
N TRP A 80 4.99 -5.04 -7.12
CA TRP A 80 4.78 -4.80 -5.69
C TRP A 80 6.11 -4.55 -4.94
N MET A 81 7.15 -5.35 -5.22
CA MET A 81 8.49 -5.14 -4.66
C MET A 81 9.10 -3.81 -5.14
N GLY A 82 8.90 -3.44 -6.41
CA GLY A 82 9.37 -2.15 -6.94
C GLY A 82 8.73 -0.95 -6.25
N TYR A 83 7.42 -1.01 -5.96
CA TYR A 83 6.72 0.09 -5.28
C TYR A 83 7.07 0.18 -3.79
N PHE A 84 7.09 -0.95 -3.08
CA PHE A 84 7.33 -0.98 -1.64
C PHE A 84 8.81 -1.11 -1.26
N GLY A 85 9.76 -1.07 -2.20
CA GLY A 85 11.19 -1.25 -1.94
C GLY A 85 11.80 -0.25 -0.93
N LEU A 86 11.14 0.89 -0.70
CA LEU A 86 11.51 1.86 0.34
C LEU A 86 11.20 1.38 1.77
N ALA A 87 10.35 0.36 1.93
CA ALA A 87 9.97 -0.15 3.24
C ALA A 87 11.09 -0.97 3.88
N ASN A 88 11.46 -0.66 5.12
CA ASN A 88 12.50 -1.38 5.85
C ASN A 88 12.14 -2.85 6.09
N GLN A 89 10.85 -3.17 6.24
CA GLN A 89 10.40 -4.56 6.36
C GLN A 89 10.76 -5.42 5.13
N LEU A 90 10.91 -4.81 3.94
CA LEU A 90 11.26 -5.51 2.71
C LEU A 90 12.77 -5.56 2.45
N ARG A 91 13.57 -4.72 3.13
CA ARG A 91 15.03 -4.83 3.12
C ARG A 91 15.55 -6.14 3.72
N LEU A 92 14.73 -6.87 4.48
CA LEU A 92 15.04 -8.22 4.97
C LEU A 92 15.01 -9.28 3.87
N PHE A 93 14.39 -9.00 2.72
CA PHE A 93 14.31 -9.90 1.56
C PHE A 93 15.22 -9.46 0.41
N ALA A 94 16.01 -8.39 0.60
CA ALA A 94 16.94 -7.85 -0.38
C ALA A 94 18.34 -8.44 -0.19
#